data_AF-A0A2D8FNL1-F1
#
_entry.id   AF-A0A2D8FNL1-F1
#
_cell.length_a   1.000
_cell.length_b   1.000
_cell.length_c   1.000
_cell.angle_alpha   90.00
_cell.angle_beta   90.00
_cell.angle_gamma   90.00
#
_symmetry.space_group_name_H-M   'P 1'
#
loop_
_entity.id
_entity.type
_entity.pdbx_description
1 polymer ?
#
loop_
_entity_poly.entity_id
_entity_poly.type
_entity_poly.pdbx_seq_one_letter_code
_entity_poly.pdbx_strand_id
1 'polypeptide(L)' 'MVCAIDGESGLCLGCFRTLKEIAGWRALGEEERTRIMAELPSRRGRIDPAKLG' A
#
# COMPACT_ATOMS: atom_id res chain seq x y z
N MET A 1 6.93 -1.02 -13.90
CA MET A 1 6.78 -1.45 -12.49
C MET A 1 7.61 -0.50 -11.63
N VAL A 2 7.02 0.60 -11.17
CA VAL A 2 7.69 1.51 -10.25
C VAL A 2 6.95 1.44 -8.91
N CYS A 3 7.60 0.88 -7.89
CA CYS A 3 7.13 0.99 -6.51
C CYS A 3 7.74 2.26 -5.93
N ALA A 4 7.00 3.36 -5.98
CA ALA A 4 7.37 4.61 -5.33
C ALA A 4 6.59 4.73 -4.02
N ILE A 5 7.30 4.91 -2.91
CA ILE A 5 6.68 5.16 -1.60
C ILE A 5 6.50 6.67 -1.44
N ASP A 6 5.29 7.10 -1.12
CA ASP A 6 5.02 8.46 -0.70
C ASP A 6 5.53 8.66 0.73
N GLY A 7 6.43 9.63 0.93
CA GLY A 7 7.04 9.89 2.24
C GLY A 7 6.07 10.50 3.26
N GLU A 8 4.95 11.06 2.79
CA GLU A 8 3.97 11.74 3.64
C GLU A 8 2.95 10.75 4.23
N SER A 9 2.38 9.88 3.39
CA SER A 9 1.43 8.83 3.79
C SER A 9 2.12 7.52 4.19
N GLY A 10 3.37 7.30 3.78
CA GLY A 10 4.10 6.05 3.99
C GLY A 10 3.60 4.88 3.13
N LEU A 11 2.82 5.17 2.08
CA LEU A 11 2.18 4.20 1.22
C LEU A 11 2.80 4.18 -0.18
N CYS A 12 2.80 3.00 -0.82
CA CYS A 12 3.18 2.88 -2.21
C CYS A 12 2.14 3.53 -3.12
N LEU A 13 2.57 4.42 -4.00
CA LEU A 13 1.73 5.12 -4.97
C LEU A 13 1.06 4.16 -5.98
N GLY A 14 1.65 2.99 -6.23
CA GLY A 14 1.10 2.01 -7.17
C GLY A 14 0.19 0.95 -6.53
N CYS A 15 0.49 0.52 -5.30
CA CYS A 15 -0.21 -0.60 -4.67
C CYS A 15 -0.78 -0.32 -3.29
N PHE A 16 -0.67 0.92 -2.79
CA PHE A 16 -1.26 1.43 -1.54
C PHE A 16 -0.87 0.64 -0.29
N ARG A 17 0.22 -0.12 -0.36
CA ARG A 17 0.83 -0.88 0.74
C ARG A 17 2.00 -0.11 1.31
N THR A 18 2.21 -0.26 2.61
CA THR A 18 3.40 0.26 3.30
C THR A 18 4.63 -0.57 2.96
N LEU A 19 5.82 0.01 3.16
CA LEU A 19 7.07 -0.70 2.96
C LEU A 19 7.16 -1.98 3.82
N LYS A 20 6.63 -1.94 5.05
CA LYS A 20 6.61 -3.10 5.96
C LYS A 20 5.74 -4.23 5.43
N GLU A 21 4.57 -3.91 4.90
CA GLU A 21 3.69 -4.91 4.27
C GLU A 21 4.30 -5.48 3.00
N ILE A 22 5.00 -4.66 2.20
CA ILE A 22 5.68 -5.13 0.98
C ILE A 22 6.85 -6.06 1.34
N ALA A 23 7.70 -5.66 2.30
CA ALA A 23 8.84 -6.45 2.76
C ALA A 23 8.40 -7.77 3.43
N GLY A 24 7.34 -7.72 4.23
CA GLY A 24 6.78 -8.86 4.93
C GLY A 24 5.78 -9.69 4.13
N TRP A 25 5.43 -9.30 2.89
CA TRP A 25 4.26 -9.83 2.19
C TRP A 25 4.24 -11.36 2.09
N ARG A 26 5.39 -11.98 1.82
CA ARG A 26 5.51 -13.44 1.73
C ARG A 26 5.33 -14.15 3.08
N ALA A 27 5.66 -13.48 4.18
CA ALA A 27 5.51 -14.01 5.53
C ALA A 27 4.11 -13.78 6.11
N LEU A 28 3.33 -12.85 5.54
CA LEU A 28 1.94 -12.65 5.95
C LEU A 28 1.08 -13.87 5.59
N GLY A 29 0.20 -14.27 6.51
CA GLY A 29 -0.82 -15.28 6.26
C GLY A 29 -1.93 -14.79 5.32
N GLU A 30 -2.73 -15.72 4.80
CA GLU A 30 -3.80 -15.40 3.84
C GLU A 30 -4.85 -14.44 4.42
N GLU A 31 -5.22 -14.59 5.68
CA GLU A 31 -6.17 -13.70 6.36
C GLU A 31 -5.66 -12.26 6.42
N GLU A 32 -4.38 -12.07 6.79
CA GLU A 32 -3.78 -10.75 6.88
C GLU A 32 -3.64 -10.10 5.50
N ARG A 33 -3.23 -10.88 4.48
CA ARG A 33 -3.17 -10.40 3.10
C ARG A 33 -4.54 -9.95 2.61
N THR A 34 -5.58 -10.73 2.91
CA THR A 34 -6.97 -10.42 2.53
C THR A 34 -7.43 -9.14 3.21
N ARG A 35 -7.15 -9.00 4.51
CA ARG A 35 -7.45 -7.78 5.26
C ARG A 35 -6.76 -6.57 4.65
N ILE A 36 -5.46 -6.67 4.36
CA ILE A 36 -4.70 -5.58 3.74
C ILE A 36 -5.29 -5.22 2.38
N MET A 37 -5.58 -6.20 1.53
CA MET A 37 -6.21 -6.00 0.22
C MET A 37 -7.57 -5.29 0.33
N ALA A 38 -8.37 -5.62 1.33
CA ALA A 38 -9.65 -4.95 1.59
C ALA A 38 -9.47 -3.50 2.07
N GLU A 39 -8.35 -3.18 2.74
CA GLU A 39 -8.04 -1.82 3.18
C GLU A 39 -7.40 -0.93 2.11
N LEU A 40 -6.75 -1.49 1.07
CA LEU A 40 -6.07 -0.72 0.02
C LEU A 40 -6.94 0.36 -0.65
N PRO A 41 -8.22 0.11 -1.01
CA PRO A 41 -9.07 1.13 -1.63
C PRO A 41 -9.29 2.33 -0.72
N SER A 42 -9.46 2.10 0.58
CA SER A 42 -9.62 3.16 1.59
C SER A 42 -8.34 3.95 1.79
N ARG A 43 -7.18 3.29 1.68
CA ARG A 43 -5.86 3.92 1.80
C ARG A 43 -5.52 4.81 0.61
N ARG A 44 -6.05 4.52 -0.59
CA ARG A 44 -5.91 5.40 -1.76
C ARG A 44 -6.39 6.82 -1.47
N GLY A 45 -7.45 7.00 -0.68
CA GLY A 45 -7.95 8.32 -0.29
C GLY A 45 -7.04 9.10 0.66
N ARG A 46 -6.03 8.45 1.25
CA ARG A 46 -5.01 9.11 2.09
C ARG A 46 -3.80 9.60 1.30
N ILE A 47 -3.67 9.15 0.05
CA ILE A 47 -2.62 9.63 -0.84
C ILE A 47 -3.18 10.82 -1.61
N ASP A 48 -2.37 11.86 -1.74
CA ASP A 48 -2.75 13.03 -2.51
C ASP A 48 -3.06 12.62 -3.98
N PRO A 49 -4.25 12.95 -4.51
CA PRO A 49 -4.64 12.57 -5.87
C PRO A 49 -3.71 13.13 -6.95
N ALA A 50 -2.98 14.21 -6.69
CA ALA A 50 -1.97 14.71 -7.63
C ALA A 50 -0.77 13.77 -7.78
N LYS A 51 -0.52 12.90 -6.79
CA LYS A 51 0.58 11.91 -6.78
C LYS A 51 0.16 10.56 -7.39
N LEU A 52 -1.13 10.36 -7.66
CA LEU A 52 -1.71 9.09 -8.11
C LEU A 52 -1.62 8.83 -9.63
N GLY A 53 -1.17 9.83 -10.41
CA GLY A 53 -0.67 9.71 -11.80
C GLY A 53 -1.54 8.89 -12.75
#